data_AF-A0A8H2WJH0-F1
#
_entry.id   AF-A0A8H2WJH0-F1
#
_cell.length_a   1.000
_cell.length_b   1.000
_cell.length_c   1.000
_cell.angle_alpha   90.00
_cell.angle_beta   90.00
_cell.angle_gamma   90.00
#
_symmetry.space_group_name_H-M   'P 1'
#
loop_
_entity.id
_entity.type
_entity.pdbx_description
1 polymer ?
#
loop_
_entity_poly.entity_id
_entity_poly.type
_entity_poly.pdbx_seq_one_letter_code
_entity_poly.pdbx_strand_id
1 'polypeptide(L)'
;MNEPTDEEHTRVLDWYARAEKAIHAIDPDHILFWDGNTFAADFSHFGDPLPGSVYSIHDYSNYGFPQVSEPYEGTPEQKEKLESSFKRKIAYHEKTGGHIWNGEFGPVYASPADGSDWEKINERRYHVLKDQLAIYDQYQISWSIWLYKVIFGSRWMNVG
;
A
#
# COMPACT_ATOMS: atom_id res chain seq x y z
N MET A 1 13.63 -0.55 1.60
CA MET A 1 13.66 -1.38 0.38
C MET A 1 12.24 -1.41 -0.16
N ASN A 2 12.04 -1.18 -1.45
CA ASN A 2 10.69 -1.12 -2.03
C ASN A 2 10.15 -2.51 -2.29
N GLU A 3 8.93 -2.79 -1.80
CA GLU A 3 8.15 -3.99 -2.12
C GLU A 3 8.92 -5.32 -2.09
N PRO A 4 9.60 -5.68 -0.98
CA PRO A 4 10.25 -6.98 -0.89
C PRO A 4 9.24 -8.12 -0.97
N THR A 5 9.68 -9.26 -1.50
CA THR A 5 8.90 -10.50 -1.64
C THR A 5 9.75 -11.69 -1.20
N ASP A 6 10.20 -11.65 0.06
CA ASP A 6 11.01 -12.70 0.64
C ASP A 6 10.15 -13.93 0.98
N GLU A 7 10.27 -14.99 0.19
CA GLU A 7 9.54 -16.26 0.40
C GLU A 7 9.83 -16.92 1.77
N GLU A 8 10.95 -16.60 2.40
CA GLU A 8 11.34 -17.10 3.73
C GLU A 8 10.86 -16.18 4.87
N HIS A 9 10.30 -15.01 4.53
CA HIS A 9 9.78 -13.96 5.43
C HIS A 9 10.74 -13.43 6.51
N THR A 10 12.00 -13.88 6.55
CA THR A 10 12.96 -13.63 7.64
C THR A 10 14.23 -12.94 7.17
N ARG A 11 14.67 -13.16 5.93
CA ARG A 11 15.91 -12.57 5.38
C ARG A 11 15.76 -11.06 5.21
N VAL A 12 14.56 -10.58 4.89
CA VAL A 12 14.25 -9.16 4.85
C VAL A 12 14.41 -8.50 6.23
N LEU A 13 14.01 -9.20 7.30
CA LEU A 13 14.14 -8.72 8.68
C LEU A 13 15.61 -8.67 9.11
N ASP A 14 16.38 -9.71 8.79
CA ASP A 14 17.83 -9.75 9.03
C ASP A 14 18.56 -8.64 8.27
N TRP A 15 18.09 -8.31 7.07
CA TRP A 15 18.63 -7.18 6.32
C TRP A 15 18.27 -5.85 6.98
N TYR A 16 17.01 -5.62 7.39
CA TYR A 16 16.59 -4.41 8.11
C TYR A 16 17.38 -4.21 9.40
N ALA A 17 17.55 -5.25 10.22
CA ALA A 17 18.30 -5.18 11.47
C ALA A 17 19.79 -4.86 11.28
N ARG A 18 20.40 -5.26 10.15
CA ARG A 18 21.78 -4.87 9.82
C ARG A 18 21.86 -3.46 9.28
N ALA A 19 20.90 -3.06 8.44
CA ALA A 19 20.83 -1.74 7.85
C ALA A 19 20.59 -0.66 8.91
N GLU A 20 19.64 -0.88 9.83
CA GLU A 20 19.36 0.01 10.97
C GLU A 20 20.63 0.28 11.77
N LYS A 21 21.31 -0.76 12.29
CA LYS A 21 22.56 -0.61 13.05
C LYS A 21 23.63 0.16 12.30
N ALA A 22 23.79 -0.09 11.00
CA ALA A 22 24.80 0.57 10.19
C ALA A 22 24.50 2.07 10.01
N ILE A 23 23.21 2.42 9.82
CA ILE A 23 22.78 3.81 9.66
C ILE A 23 22.87 4.56 11.00
N HIS A 24 22.31 3.99 12.07
CA HIS A 24 22.30 4.62 13.40
C HIS A 24 23.68 4.72 14.05
N ALA A 25 24.65 3.90 13.65
CA ALA A 25 26.05 4.08 14.04
C ALA A 25 26.65 5.41 13.52
N ILE A 26 26.06 6.00 12.48
CA ILE A 26 26.50 7.26 11.86
C ILE A 26 25.55 8.41 12.23
N ASP A 27 24.24 8.16 12.18
CA ASP A 27 23.18 9.12 12.46
C ASP A 27 22.13 8.48 13.40
N PRO A 28 22.30 8.57 14.73
CA PRO A 28 21.44 7.87 15.69
C PRO A 28 20.01 8.41 15.76
N ASP A 29 19.74 9.60 15.22
CA ASP A 29 18.42 10.23 15.21
C ASP A 29 17.67 10.00 13.88
N HIS A 30 18.27 9.25 12.93
CA HIS A 30 17.67 9.00 11.62
C HIS A 30 16.36 8.22 11.73
N ILE A 31 15.28 8.72 11.14
CA ILE A 31 14.01 7.99 11.03
C ILE A 31 14.09 7.04 9.84
N LEU A 32 13.85 5.75 10.08
CA LEU A 32 14.00 4.69 9.10
C LEU A 32 12.63 4.21 8.63
N PHE A 33 12.42 4.13 7.31
CA PHE A 33 11.17 3.64 6.72
C PHE A 33 11.40 2.26 6.07
N TRP A 34 10.59 1.28 6.47
CA TRP A 34 10.70 -0.11 6.02
C TRP A 34 9.40 -0.63 5.46
N ASP A 35 9.40 -1.10 4.23
CA ASP A 35 8.22 -1.81 3.69
C ASP A 35 8.03 -3.15 4.39
N GLY A 36 6.78 -3.51 4.62
CA GLY A 36 6.40 -4.89 4.92
C GLY A 36 6.83 -5.85 3.80
N ASN A 37 6.80 -7.15 4.10
CA ASN A 37 7.03 -8.16 3.07
C ASN A 37 5.83 -8.25 2.11
N THR A 38 6.02 -8.96 0.99
CA THR A 38 5.00 -9.23 -0.02
C THR A 38 4.34 -7.94 -0.50
N PHE A 39 5.14 -7.07 -1.13
CA PHE A 39 4.68 -5.75 -1.61
C PHE A 39 4.06 -4.89 -0.48
N ALA A 40 4.75 -4.84 0.68
CA ALA A 40 4.32 -4.07 1.85
C ALA A 40 2.93 -4.46 2.42
N ALA A 41 2.51 -5.71 2.22
CA ALA A 41 1.20 -6.20 2.65
C ALA A 41 1.24 -7.27 3.75
N ASP A 42 2.42 -7.76 4.12
CA ASP A 42 2.60 -8.83 5.11
C ASP A 42 3.63 -8.45 6.19
N PHE A 43 3.16 -8.49 7.45
CA PHE A 43 3.94 -8.27 8.67
C PHE A 43 3.89 -9.47 9.61
N SER A 44 3.39 -10.63 9.17
CA SER A 44 3.14 -11.81 10.01
C SER A 44 4.36 -12.33 10.78
N HIS A 45 5.57 -12.10 10.25
CA HIS A 45 6.83 -12.52 10.85
C HIS A 45 7.60 -11.37 11.54
N PHE A 46 7.07 -10.14 11.49
CA PHE A 46 7.73 -8.99 12.10
C PHE A 46 7.62 -9.08 13.62
N GLY A 47 8.78 -8.95 14.28
CA GLY A 47 8.89 -8.90 15.74
C GLY A 47 8.70 -7.49 16.29
N ASP A 48 9.37 -7.20 17.40
CA ASP A 48 9.39 -5.85 17.97
C ASP A 48 9.97 -4.84 16.96
N PRO A 49 9.44 -3.61 16.89
CA PRO A 49 9.96 -2.56 16.05
C PRO A 49 11.44 -2.30 16.31
N LEU A 50 12.22 -2.09 15.25
CA LEU A 50 13.57 -1.57 15.38
C LEU A 50 13.52 -0.11 15.89
N PRO A 51 14.56 0.36 16.60
CA PRO A 51 14.64 1.76 17.03
C PRO A 51 14.45 2.73 15.86
N GLY A 52 13.83 3.88 16.12
CA GLY A 52 13.67 4.96 15.13
C GLY A 52 12.96 4.57 13.83
N SER A 53 12.15 3.50 13.84
CA SER A 53 11.61 2.90 12.62
C SER A 53 10.11 3.12 12.44
N VAL A 54 9.71 3.34 11.19
CA VAL A 54 8.34 3.36 10.70
C VAL A 54 8.20 2.25 9.66
N TYR A 55 7.15 1.44 9.80
CA TYR A 55 6.88 0.37 8.86
C TYR A 55 5.81 0.81 7.87
N SER A 56 6.05 0.60 6.58
CA SER A 56 5.26 1.14 5.48
C SER A 56 4.37 0.06 4.90
N ILE A 57 3.09 0.37 4.69
CA ILE A 57 2.16 -0.47 3.93
C ILE A 57 2.03 0.07 2.51
N HIS A 58 1.68 -0.79 1.55
CA HIS A 58 1.10 -0.36 0.26
C HIS A 58 -0.35 -0.85 0.21
N ASP A 59 -1.29 0.07 -0.04
CA ASP A 59 -2.72 -0.21 0.01
C ASP A 59 -3.39 -0.06 -1.36
N TYR A 60 -2.95 -0.87 -2.32
CA TYR A 60 -3.67 -1.00 -3.58
C TYR A 60 -4.96 -1.83 -3.42
N SER A 61 -6.05 -1.30 -3.96
CA SER A 61 -7.34 -2.00 -4.04
C SER A 61 -7.51 -2.68 -5.40
N ASN A 62 -8.04 -3.90 -5.41
CA ASN A 62 -8.40 -4.60 -6.65
C ASN A 62 -9.41 -3.81 -7.51
N TYR A 63 -10.26 -2.99 -6.87
CA TYR A 63 -11.18 -2.10 -7.58
C TYR A 63 -10.48 -0.97 -8.34
N GLY A 64 -9.21 -0.68 -8.01
CA GLY A 64 -8.37 0.29 -8.70
C GLY A 64 -7.68 -0.24 -9.96
N PHE A 65 -7.75 -1.55 -10.24
CA PHE A 65 -7.06 -2.18 -11.36
C PHE A 65 -8.00 -2.51 -12.54
N PRO A 66 -7.46 -2.79 -13.75
CA PRO A 66 -8.26 -3.20 -14.91
C PRO A 66 -8.89 -4.58 -14.77
N GLN A 67 -8.22 -5.50 -14.08
CA GLN A 67 -8.63 -6.90 -13.95
C GLN A 67 -9.62 -7.12 -12.79
N VAL A 68 -10.61 -6.22 -12.66
CA VAL A 68 -11.60 -6.31 -11.58
C VAL A 68 -12.74 -7.25 -11.99
N SER A 69 -13.09 -8.19 -11.11
CA SER A 69 -14.17 -9.16 -11.36
C SER A 69 -15.56 -8.53 -11.30
N GLU A 70 -15.72 -7.48 -10.49
CA GLU A 70 -16.97 -6.75 -10.31
C GLU A 70 -16.69 -5.23 -10.25
N PRO A 71 -17.48 -4.38 -10.93
CA PRO A 71 -17.29 -2.93 -10.84
C PRO A 71 -17.48 -2.41 -9.41
N TYR A 72 -16.71 -1.37 -9.06
CA TYR A 72 -16.94 -0.64 -7.83
C TYR A 72 -18.13 0.31 -7.97
N GLU A 73 -19.16 0.07 -7.18
CA GLU A 73 -20.39 0.87 -7.09
C GLU A 73 -20.52 1.53 -5.70
N GLY A 74 -19.53 1.33 -4.81
CA GLY A 74 -19.50 1.93 -3.48
C GLY A 74 -20.56 1.36 -2.53
N THR A 75 -20.98 0.11 -2.73
CA THR A 75 -21.94 -0.54 -1.84
C THR A 75 -21.35 -0.72 -0.44
N PRO A 76 -22.17 -0.86 0.62
CA PRO A 76 -21.69 -1.11 1.97
C PRO A 76 -20.69 -2.28 2.06
N GLU A 77 -20.96 -3.36 1.33
CA GLU A 77 -20.10 -4.56 1.30
C GLU A 77 -18.77 -4.28 0.62
N GLN A 78 -18.75 -3.47 -0.45
CA GLN A 78 -17.51 -3.10 -1.13
C GLN A 78 -16.65 -2.17 -0.27
N LYS A 79 -17.27 -1.24 0.45
CA LYS A 79 -16.60 -0.35 1.42
C LYS A 79 -16.02 -1.14 2.60
N GLU A 80 -16.78 -2.09 3.13
CA GLU A 80 -16.30 -3.00 4.18
C GLU A 80 -15.11 -3.85 3.69
N LYS A 81 -15.13 -4.32 2.44
CA LYS A 81 -13.98 -5.00 1.83
C LYS A 81 -12.73 -4.10 1.75
N LEU A 82 -12.90 -2.81 1.41
CA LEU A 82 -11.77 -1.85 1.42
C LEU A 82 -11.20 -1.70 2.83
N GLU A 83 -12.06 -1.42 3.81
CA GLU A 83 -11.62 -1.18 5.19
C GLU A 83 -11.01 -2.44 5.83
N SER A 84 -11.60 -3.62 5.62
CA SER A 84 -11.05 -4.88 6.14
C SER A 84 -9.68 -5.23 5.54
N SER A 85 -9.48 -4.99 4.23
CA SER A 85 -8.18 -5.15 3.57
C SER A 85 -7.14 -4.20 4.16
N PHE A 86 -7.51 -2.95 4.38
CA PHE A 86 -6.66 -1.95 5.02
C PHE A 86 -6.30 -2.35 6.46
N LYS A 87 -7.29 -2.70 7.30
CA LYS A 87 -7.10 -3.17 8.69
C LYS A 87 -6.13 -4.34 8.77
N ARG A 88 -6.25 -5.31 7.87
CA ARG A 88 -5.32 -6.45 7.82
C ARG A 88 -3.87 -6.00 7.63
N LYS A 89 -3.62 -5.00 6.78
CA LYS A 89 -2.27 -4.48 6.50
C LYS A 89 -1.70 -3.67 7.67
N ILE A 90 -2.55 -2.96 8.43
CA ILE A 90 -2.12 -2.14 9.57
C ILE A 90 -2.13 -2.87 10.92
N ALA A 91 -2.55 -4.14 10.97
CA ALA A 91 -2.68 -4.89 12.23
C ALA A 91 -1.38 -4.93 13.05
N TYR A 92 -0.22 -4.93 12.37
CA TYR A 92 1.09 -4.84 13.03
C TYR A 92 1.29 -3.48 13.73
N HIS A 93 0.90 -2.39 13.09
CA HIS A 93 0.99 -1.03 13.63
C HIS A 93 0.05 -0.85 14.81
N GLU A 94 -1.19 -1.35 14.71
CA GLU A 94 -2.13 -1.34 15.84
C GLU A 94 -1.59 -2.13 17.03
N LYS A 95 -0.94 -3.27 16.79
CA LYS A 95 -0.30 -4.10 17.83
C LYS A 95 0.88 -3.40 18.49
N THR A 96 1.69 -2.68 17.72
CA THR A 96 2.97 -2.09 18.19
C THR A 96 2.84 -0.64 18.63
N GLY A 97 1.71 0.03 18.33
CA GLY A 97 1.53 1.46 18.54
C GLY A 97 2.36 2.34 17.60
N GLY A 98 2.91 1.76 16.53
CA GLY A 98 3.72 2.47 15.53
C GLY A 98 2.89 3.37 14.62
N HIS A 99 3.50 4.44 14.09
CA HIS A 99 2.86 5.29 13.11
C HIS A 99 2.57 4.52 11.81
N ILE A 100 1.39 4.74 11.23
CA ILE A 100 1.00 4.11 9.97
C ILE A 100 1.40 5.04 8.82
N TRP A 101 2.31 4.56 7.98
CA TRP A 101 2.67 5.19 6.72
C TRP A 101 2.23 4.30 5.54
N ASN A 102 1.39 4.85 4.67
CA ASN A 102 1.02 4.20 3.41
C ASN A 102 1.89 4.75 2.27
N GLY A 103 2.92 4.01 1.88
CA GLY A 103 3.89 4.43 0.87
C GLY A 103 3.32 4.48 -0.54
N GLU A 104 2.35 3.62 -0.86
CA GLU A 104 1.75 3.57 -2.18
C GLU A 104 0.29 3.15 -2.14
N PHE A 105 -0.52 3.91 -2.88
CA PHE A 105 -1.87 3.53 -3.27
C PHE A 105 -2.28 4.32 -4.52
N GLY A 106 -3.47 4.00 -5.01
CA GLY A 106 -4.13 4.74 -6.08
C GLY A 106 -4.60 3.82 -7.21
N PRO A 107 -5.67 4.21 -7.92
CA PRO A 107 -6.15 3.44 -9.06
C PRO A 107 -5.27 3.67 -10.30
N VAL A 108 -5.29 2.71 -11.23
CA VAL A 108 -4.75 2.89 -12.58
C VAL A 108 -5.84 3.48 -13.44
N TYR A 109 -5.70 4.66 -14.05
CA TYR A 109 -6.76 5.21 -14.91
C TYR A 109 -6.74 4.63 -16.32
N ALA A 110 -7.93 4.42 -16.88
CA ALA A 110 -8.14 4.06 -18.27
C ALA A 110 -8.00 5.29 -19.17
N SER A 111 -7.71 5.04 -20.43
CA SER A 111 -7.56 6.02 -21.49
C SER A 111 -8.49 5.69 -22.67
N PRO A 112 -8.69 6.61 -23.63
CA PRO A 112 -9.43 6.30 -24.86
C PRO A 112 -8.93 5.06 -25.62
N ALA A 113 -7.66 4.66 -25.42
CA ALA A 113 -7.09 3.46 -26.03
C ALA A 113 -7.57 2.15 -25.38
N ASP A 114 -8.10 2.19 -24.16
CA ASP A 114 -8.58 1.01 -23.43
C ASP A 114 -10.06 0.66 -23.76
N GLY A 115 -10.75 1.49 -24.55
CA GLY A 115 -12.12 1.27 -25.00
C GLY A 115 -13.04 2.47 -24.81
N SER A 116 -14.27 2.40 -25.34
CA SER A 116 -15.25 3.51 -25.27
C SER A 116 -15.69 3.87 -23.85
N ASP A 117 -15.60 2.92 -22.92
CA ASP A 117 -16.10 3.08 -21.56
C ASP A 117 -15.06 3.66 -20.58
N TRP A 118 -13.91 4.13 -21.07
CA TRP A 118 -12.79 4.59 -20.25
C TRP A 118 -13.18 5.69 -19.25
N GLU A 119 -14.09 6.60 -19.61
CA GLU A 119 -14.58 7.66 -18.71
C GLU A 119 -15.35 7.08 -17.54
N LYS A 120 -16.27 6.14 -17.81
CA LYS A 120 -17.08 5.46 -16.79
C LYS A 120 -16.21 4.60 -15.87
N ILE A 121 -15.19 3.96 -16.42
CA ILE A 121 -14.18 3.22 -15.64
C ILE A 121 -13.45 4.18 -14.69
N ASN A 122 -13.05 5.36 -15.17
CA ASN A 122 -12.36 6.35 -14.34
C ASN A 122 -13.26 6.97 -13.29
N GLU A 123 -14.53 7.22 -13.58
CA GLU A 123 -15.52 7.68 -12.61
C GLU A 123 -15.59 6.74 -11.39
N ARG A 124 -15.70 5.43 -11.64
CA ARG A 124 -15.67 4.41 -10.58
C ARG A 124 -14.36 4.41 -9.80
N ARG A 125 -13.22 4.59 -10.48
CA ARG A 125 -11.90 4.66 -9.84
C ARG A 125 -11.72 5.92 -8.99
N TYR A 126 -12.33 7.05 -9.36
CA TYR A 126 -12.40 8.22 -8.48
C TYR A 126 -13.20 7.93 -7.21
N HIS A 127 -14.27 7.14 -7.29
CA HIS A 127 -15.01 6.71 -6.10
C HIS A 127 -14.18 5.79 -5.19
N VAL A 128 -13.42 4.83 -5.76
CA VAL A 128 -12.47 4.01 -4.99
C VAL A 128 -11.47 4.89 -4.26
N LEU A 129 -10.84 5.83 -4.98
CA LEU A 129 -9.87 6.75 -4.40
C LEU A 129 -10.47 7.58 -3.26
N LYS A 130 -11.68 8.12 -3.46
CA LYS A 130 -12.41 8.88 -2.44
C LYS A 130 -12.65 8.05 -1.17
N ASP A 131 -13.09 6.81 -1.32
CA ASP A 131 -13.40 5.95 -0.17
C ASP A 131 -12.11 5.49 0.55
N GLN A 132 -11.02 5.23 -0.17
CA GLN A 132 -9.72 4.97 0.47
C GLN A 132 -9.20 6.19 1.25
N LEU A 133 -9.30 7.40 0.69
CA LEU A 133 -8.92 8.63 1.39
C LEU A 133 -9.76 8.87 2.65
N ALA A 134 -11.05 8.53 2.61
CA ALA A 134 -11.92 8.61 3.79
C ALA A 134 -11.50 7.63 4.90
N ILE A 135 -11.07 6.41 4.53
CA ILE A 135 -10.47 5.47 5.47
C ILE A 135 -9.19 6.06 6.06
N TYR A 136 -8.29 6.61 5.23
CA TYR A 136 -7.02 7.15 5.74
C TYR A 136 -7.21 8.33 6.69
N ASP A 137 -8.20 9.18 6.42
CA ASP A 137 -8.61 10.24 7.33
C ASP A 137 -9.18 9.68 8.64
N GLN A 138 -10.07 8.67 8.58
CA GLN A 138 -10.62 8.04 9.79
C GLN A 138 -9.52 7.47 10.71
N TYR A 139 -8.49 6.85 10.15
CA TYR A 139 -7.38 6.25 10.90
C TYR A 139 -6.22 7.21 11.15
N GLN A 140 -6.32 8.46 10.68
CA GLN A 140 -5.31 9.53 10.85
C GLN A 140 -3.90 9.08 10.40
N ILE A 141 -3.82 8.41 9.26
CA ILE A 141 -2.54 7.91 8.73
C ILE A 141 -1.88 8.93 7.80
N SER A 142 -0.57 8.77 7.60
CA SER A 142 0.15 9.49 6.55
C SER A 142 0.26 8.65 5.28
N TRP A 143 0.26 9.28 4.11
CA TRP A 143 0.25 8.56 2.83
C TRP A 143 0.97 9.32 1.70
N SER A 144 1.45 8.55 0.72
CA SER A 144 1.87 9.05 -0.60
C SER A 144 1.13 8.33 -1.71
N ILE A 145 0.62 9.10 -2.69
CA ILE A 145 -0.09 8.55 -3.84
C ILE A 145 0.89 8.27 -4.99
N TRP A 146 0.76 7.11 -5.62
CA TRP A 146 1.64 6.71 -6.71
C TRP A 146 1.16 7.29 -8.06
N LEU A 147 1.65 8.48 -8.40
CA LEU A 147 1.16 9.23 -9.57
C LEU A 147 1.54 8.64 -10.93
N TYR A 148 2.60 7.81 -11.03
CA TYR A 148 3.03 7.28 -12.32
C TYR A 148 2.00 6.27 -12.90
N LYS A 149 1.48 5.35 -12.07
CA LYS A 149 0.38 4.43 -12.47
C LYS A 149 -0.93 5.19 -12.73
N VAL A 150 -1.12 6.32 -12.05
CA VAL A 150 -2.28 7.22 -12.18
C VAL A 150 -2.24 7.99 -13.50
N ILE A 151 -1.10 8.56 -13.90
CA ILE A 151 -1.02 9.46 -15.07
C ILE A 151 -0.66 8.72 -16.37
N PHE A 152 0.13 7.64 -16.32
CA PHE A 152 0.68 6.99 -17.53
C PHE A 152 0.01 5.65 -17.91
N GLY A 153 -0.99 5.19 -17.16
CA GLY A 153 -1.92 4.14 -17.58
C GLY A 153 -1.36 2.71 -17.75
N SER A 154 -2.21 1.84 -18.30
CA SER A 154 -2.19 0.37 -18.30
C SER A 154 -1.06 -0.34 -19.07
N ARG A 155 -0.11 0.36 -19.71
CA ARG A 155 0.87 -0.22 -20.65
C ARG A 155 1.78 -1.32 -20.10
N TRP A 156 1.83 -1.51 -18.78
CA TRP A 156 2.73 -2.47 -18.12
C TRP A 156 2.04 -3.66 -17.45
N MET A 157 0.71 -3.71 -17.34
CA MET A 157 0.02 -4.84 -16.67
C MET A 157 -0.15 -6.10 -17.56
N ASN A 158 0.46 -6.12 -18.75
CA ASN A 158 0.46 -7.26 -19.67
C ASN A 158 1.81 -8.02 -19.69
N VAL A 159 2.68 -7.81 -18.72
CA VAL A 159 3.86 -8.66 -18.49
C VAL A 159 3.62 -9.52 -17.25
N GLY A 160 3.02 -10.69 -17.50
CA GLY A 160 2.78 -11.77 -16.54
C GLY A 160 2.38 -13.02 -17.31
#